data_AF-A0A1L7I775-F1
#
_entry.id   AF-A0A1L7I775-F1
#
_cell.length_a   1.000
_cell.length_b   1.000
_cell.length_c   1.000
_cell.angle_alpha   90.00
_cell.angle_beta   90.00
_cell.angle_gamma   90.00
#
_symmetry.space_group_name_H-M   'P 1'
#
loop_
_entity.id
_entity.type
_entity.pdbx_description
1 polymer ?
#
loop_
_entity_poly.entity_id
_entity_poly.type
_entity_poly.pdbx_seq_one_letter_code
_entity_poly.pdbx_strand_id
1 'polypeptide(L)'
;MMKKLIYFFLVFASFQVIAQEQPESPYKLDQSFHFDKKIDFELKMDGKIVRSYIYFNTSSGYSLLEKDFFSQYEGGQNLDYQITFPQHEEQFLYTVEQEDHKRRSFRIHKPVLFAGQDLSNMAYFMAYFRNMQPTGQTVNMGEKGDFYSEEYEHSNAETAGDMKFYISKYTDAFLKDNSFCVSWLGLGYLNVSNRTFLITKISSASHQFQINLVTEKNADYTFNGQDYESVSVFLNEQIESMANSQAEAQNVFVESLQKIEDPEEKNLRKKAQKLKDADQQKMMDIMKQMAKGDGKIEDVYAAANSFMDPVQKIEIQKADLKVEKQQISEKLKKESAKEYPSEKKMTVYKLQLDKVNEKSNVLDIYKRQFDKLKTDHAEKPMELINKNVEVFMEMNTKLQEVETKFEKEIKNVK
;
A
#
# COMPACT_ATOMS: atom_id res chain seq x y z
N MET A 1 5.07 -17.38 3.69
CA MET A 1 3.78 -16.93 3.13
C MET A 1 3.28 -15.62 3.76
N MET A 2 3.00 -15.57 5.07
CA MET A 2 2.43 -14.38 5.73
C MET A 2 3.29 -13.10 5.63
N LYS A 3 4.64 -13.21 5.62
CA LYS A 3 5.55 -12.07 5.36
C LYS A 3 5.47 -11.52 3.93
N LYS A 4 5.16 -12.37 2.93
CA LYS A 4 5.07 -12.00 1.50
C LYS A 4 3.86 -11.10 1.24
N LEU A 5 2.74 -11.46 1.87
CA LEU A 5 1.51 -10.70 1.80
C LEU A 5 1.61 -9.36 2.55
N ILE A 6 2.26 -9.33 3.72
CA ILE A 6 2.44 -8.11 4.52
C ILE A 6 3.36 -7.10 3.81
N TYR A 7 4.41 -7.53 3.11
CA TYR A 7 5.24 -6.63 2.30
C TYR A 7 4.49 -6.09 1.07
N PHE A 8 3.69 -6.96 0.42
CA PHE A 8 2.75 -6.52 -0.61
C PHE A 8 1.78 -5.48 -0.04
N PHE A 9 1.12 -5.74 1.10
CA PHE A 9 0.21 -4.77 1.72
C PHE A 9 0.86 -3.50 2.26
N LEU A 10 2.11 -3.54 2.75
CA LEU A 10 2.83 -2.36 3.28
C LEU A 10 3.30 -1.41 2.19
N VAL A 11 3.65 -1.92 1.00
CA VAL A 11 3.89 -1.09 -0.18
C VAL A 11 2.59 -0.40 -0.62
N PHE A 12 1.43 -1.01 -0.39
CA PHE A 12 0.12 -0.45 -0.77
C PHE A 12 -0.48 0.46 0.31
N ALA A 13 -0.18 0.23 1.58
CA ALA A 13 -0.62 1.02 2.73
C ALA A 13 0.15 2.34 2.91
N SER A 14 0.95 2.77 1.94
CA SER A 14 1.52 4.13 1.90
C SER A 14 0.68 5.12 1.08
N PHE A 15 -0.46 4.70 0.53
CA PHE A 15 -1.20 5.48 -0.47
C PHE A 15 -2.55 5.99 0.05
N GLN A 16 -2.68 7.32 0.11
CA GLN A 16 -3.80 8.06 0.70
C GLN A 16 -5.07 7.97 -0.15
N VAL A 17 -6.24 7.74 0.47
CA VAL A 17 -7.56 7.91 -0.18
C VAL A 17 -8.62 8.38 0.83
N ILE A 18 -9.40 9.40 0.44
CA ILE A 18 -10.72 9.76 0.99
C ILE A 18 -11.76 9.31 -0.05
N ALA A 19 -12.81 8.58 0.33
CA ALA A 19 -13.83 8.09 -0.62
C ALA A 19 -14.87 9.17 -0.99
N GLN A 20 -15.14 9.31 -2.29
CA GLN A 20 -16.38 9.89 -2.84
C GLN A 20 -16.82 8.98 -4.00
N GLU A 21 -18.12 8.79 -4.19
CA GLU A 21 -18.66 8.03 -5.34
C GLU A 21 -18.26 8.73 -6.64
N GLN A 22 -17.51 8.03 -7.50
CA GLN A 22 -17.00 8.55 -8.77
C GLN A 22 -17.47 7.65 -9.94
N PRO A 23 -17.66 8.22 -11.14
CA PRO A 23 -18.08 7.45 -12.31
C PRO A 23 -17.00 6.45 -12.72
N GLU A 24 -17.37 5.17 -12.83
CA GLU A 24 -16.45 4.12 -13.27
C GLU A 24 -15.87 4.44 -14.66
N SER A 25 -14.55 4.26 -14.77
CA SER A 25 -13.83 4.32 -16.04
C SER A 25 -14.31 3.24 -17.02
N PRO A 26 -14.51 3.56 -18.31
CA PRO A 26 -14.90 2.57 -19.32
C PRO A 26 -13.75 1.63 -19.72
N TYR A 27 -12.53 1.90 -19.24
CA TYR A 27 -11.33 1.17 -19.61
C TYR A 27 -11.14 -0.08 -18.74
N LYS A 28 -10.45 -1.09 -19.28
CA LYS A 28 -10.11 -2.34 -18.58
C LYS A 28 -8.60 -2.48 -18.41
N LEU A 29 -8.16 -3.24 -17.41
CA LEU A 29 -6.73 -3.47 -17.16
C LEU A 29 -6.06 -4.26 -18.30
N ASP A 30 -6.81 -5.15 -18.95
CA ASP A 30 -6.35 -6.11 -19.95
C ASP A 30 -6.61 -5.64 -21.39
N GLN A 31 -6.68 -4.33 -21.63
CA GLN A 31 -6.85 -3.78 -22.98
C GLN A 31 -5.54 -3.19 -23.53
N SER A 32 -5.52 -2.94 -24.84
CA SER A 32 -4.47 -2.13 -25.47
C SER A 32 -4.78 -0.64 -25.33
N PHE A 33 -3.76 0.15 -24.99
CA PHE A 33 -3.82 1.60 -24.87
C PHE A 33 -2.92 2.23 -25.92
N HIS A 34 -3.51 3.04 -26.78
CA HIS A 34 -2.77 3.78 -27.81
C HIS A 34 -2.46 5.20 -27.34
N PHE A 35 -1.31 5.77 -27.73
CA PHE A 35 -0.87 7.12 -27.36
C PHE A 35 -0.34 7.87 -28.58
N ASP A 36 -0.85 9.09 -28.79
CA ASP A 36 -0.60 9.93 -29.97
C ASP A 36 0.39 11.07 -29.70
N LYS A 37 0.71 11.35 -28.43
CA LYS A 37 1.69 12.36 -28.03
C LYS A 37 2.71 11.84 -27.04
N LYS A 38 3.89 12.43 -27.07
CA LYS A 38 4.97 12.23 -26.10
C LYS A 38 5.52 13.59 -25.64
N ILE A 39 5.60 13.78 -24.33
CA ILE A 39 6.28 14.93 -23.71
C ILE A 39 7.53 14.42 -23.02
N ASP A 40 8.71 14.85 -23.48
CA ASP A 40 9.96 14.68 -22.76
C ASP A 40 10.09 15.81 -21.72
N PHE A 41 10.52 15.50 -20.49
CA PHE A 41 10.60 16.47 -19.41
C PHE A 41 11.84 16.30 -18.52
N GLU A 42 12.17 17.38 -17.81
CA GLU A 42 13.14 17.40 -16.72
C GLU A 42 12.43 17.81 -15.43
N LEU A 43 12.50 16.96 -14.42
CA LEU A 43 11.96 17.18 -13.09
C LEU A 43 13.11 17.39 -12.11
N LYS A 44 13.06 18.50 -11.38
CA LYS A 44 13.94 18.82 -10.26
C LYS A 44 13.13 18.78 -8.98
N MET A 45 13.54 17.92 -8.05
CA MET A 45 12.91 17.75 -6.74
C MET A 45 13.98 17.39 -5.72
N ASP A 46 14.00 18.08 -4.57
CA ASP A 46 14.95 17.85 -3.47
C ASP A 46 16.43 17.76 -3.91
N GLY A 47 16.82 18.61 -4.87
CA GLY A 47 18.19 18.65 -5.41
C GLY A 47 18.54 17.52 -6.40
N LYS A 48 17.64 16.55 -6.63
CA LYS A 48 17.78 15.52 -7.68
C LYS A 48 17.17 16.02 -8.99
N ILE A 49 17.76 15.60 -10.10
CA ILE A 49 17.25 15.86 -11.46
C ILE A 49 16.90 14.52 -12.09
N VAL A 50 15.64 14.36 -12.48
CA VAL A 50 15.09 13.20 -13.19
C VAL A 50 14.72 13.64 -14.60
N ARG A 51 15.21 12.92 -15.60
CA ARG A 51 14.80 13.10 -17.00
C ARG A 51 14.00 11.90 -17.44
N SER A 52 12.82 12.16 -18.00
CA SER A 52 11.93 11.10 -18.45
C SER A 52 10.92 11.64 -19.45
N TYR A 53 9.90 10.86 -19.75
CA TYR A 53 8.85 11.21 -20.68
C TYR A 53 7.51 10.64 -20.27
N ILE A 54 6.45 11.24 -20.82
CA ILE A 54 5.06 10.83 -20.60
C ILE A 54 4.40 10.69 -21.95
N TYR A 55 3.68 9.59 -22.16
CA TYR A 55 2.81 9.42 -23.31
C TYR A 55 1.40 9.89 -22.99
N PHE A 56 0.71 10.45 -23.97
CA PHE A 56 -0.68 10.90 -23.83
C PHE A 56 -1.52 10.34 -24.97
N ASN A 57 -2.75 9.95 -24.65
CA ASN A 57 -3.83 9.85 -25.61
C ASN A 57 -4.71 11.11 -25.47
N THR A 58 -4.50 12.07 -26.35
CA THR A 58 -5.19 13.36 -26.27
C THR A 58 -6.68 13.23 -26.59
N SER A 59 -7.07 12.30 -27.47
CA SER A 59 -8.48 12.08 -27.82
C SER A 59 -9.33 11.50 -26.68
N SER A 60 -8.72 10.62 -25.88
CA SER A 60 -9.36 9.79 -24.86
C SER A 60 -9.02 10.23 -23.43
N GLY A 61 -8.09 11.17 -23.29
CA GLY A 61 -7.84 11.89 -22.04
C GLY A 61 -7.05 11.10 -21.01
N TYR A 62 -6.17 10.16 -21.40
CA TYR A 62 -5.34 9.39 -20.48
C TYR A 62 -3.84 9.53 -20.77
N SER A 63 -3.01 9.29 -19.77
CA SER A 63 -1.55 9.39 -19.88
C SER A 63 -0.83 8.15 -19.35
N LEU A 64 0.39 7.91 -19.80
CA LEU A 64 1.23 6.79 -19.38
C LEU A 64 2.63 7.26 -19.00
N LEU A 65 3.08 6.78 -17.84
CA LEU A 65 4.46 6.84 -17.38
C LEU A 65 5.07 5.45 -17.35
N GLU A 66 6.35 5.36 -17.69
CA GLU A 66 7.08 4.09 -17.79
C GLU A 66 8.13 3.93 -16.68
N LYS A 67 8.61 2.69 -16.53
CA LYS A 67 9.57 2.22 -15.52
C LYS A 67 10.79 3.12 -15.34
N ASP A 68 11.29 3.73 -16.41
CA ASP A 68 12.51 4.54 -16.39
C ASP A 68 12.35 5.74 -15.45
N PHE A 69 11.14 6.28 -15.33
CA PHE A 69 10.83 7.29 -14.32
C PHE A 69 10.91 6.71 -12.90
N PHE A 70 10.19 5.62 -12.63
CA PHE A 70 10.06 5.05 -11.28
C PHE A 70 11.35 4.47 -10.73
N SER A 71 12.21 3.93 -11.61
CA SER A 71 13.52 3.40 -11.23
C SER A 71 14.46 4.44 -10.62
N GLN A 72 14.22 5.74 -10.90
CA GLN A 72 14.99 6.86 -10.36
C GLN A 72 14.50 7.32 -8.98
N TYR A 73 13.40 6.73 -8.46
CA TYR A 73 12.83 7.01 -7.14
C TYR A 73 12.97 5.80 -6.20
N GLU A 74 13.39 6.05 -4.96
CA GLU A 74 13.42 5.03 -3.92
C GLU A 74 11.99 4.55 -3.63
N GLY A 75 11.72 3.25 -3.82
CA GLY A 75 10.39 2.63 -3.65
C GLY A 75 9.62 2.35 -4.95
N GLY A 76 10.05 2.89 -6.11
CA GLY A 76 9.39 2.69 -7.41
C GLY A 76 9.89 1.49 -8.24
N GLN A 77 10.85 0.71 -7.73
CA GLN A 77 11.63 -0.27 -8.52
C GLN A 77 10.83 -1.43 -9.12
N ASN A 78 9.58 -1.64 -8.68
CA ASN A 78 8.74 -2.75 -9.16
C ASN A 78 7.65 -2.29 -10.14
N LEU A 79 7.53 -0.99 -10.39
CA LEU A 79 6.50 -0.43 -11.26
C LEU A 79 7.02 -0.33 -12.69
N ASP A 80 6.41 -1.09 -13.59
CA ASP A 80 6.71 -1.09 -15.02
C ASP A 80 6.01 0.08 -15.73
N TYR A 81 4.71 0.27 -15.45
CA TYR A 81 3.88 1.28 -16.09
C TYR A 81 2.81 1.82 -15.15
N GLN A 82 2.45 3.08 -15.34
CA GLN A 82 1.31 3.74 -14.69
C GLN A 82 0.49 4.47 -15.75
N ILE A 83 -0.74 4.03 -15.98
CA ILE A 83 -1.72 4.74 -16.81
C ILE A 83 -2.63 5.55 -15.89
N THR A 84 -2.76 6.85 -16.15
CA THR A 84 -3.63 7.75 -15.39
C THR A 84 -4.84 8.16 -16.23
N PHE A 85 -6.03 8.12 -15.62
CA PHE A 85 -7.31 8.55 -16.19
C PHE A 85 -7.86 9.72 -15.34
N PRO A 86 -7.42 10.97 -15.59
CA PRO A 86 -7.76 12.08 -14.73
C PRO A 86 -9.26 12.34 -14.62
N GLN A 87 -10.03 12.13 -15.70
CA GLN A 87 -11.49 12.33 -15.73
C GLN A 87 -12.27 11.31 -14.88
N HIS A 88 -11.65 10.17 -14.57
CA HIS A 88 -12.24 9.09 -13.78
C HIS A 88 -11.61 8.99 -12.39
N GLU A 89 -10.69 9.91 -12.05
CA GLU A 89 -9.86 9.84 -10.85
C GLU A 89 -9.23 8.44 -10.65
N GLU A 90 -8.87 7.77 -11.74
CA GLU A 90 -8.45 6.36 -11.72
C GLU A 90 -7.02 6.23 -12.25
N GLN A 91 -6.28 5.23 -11.76
CA GLN A 91 -5.01 4.83 -12.35
C GLN A 91 -4.93 3.31 -12.47
N PHE A 92 -4.27 2.85 -13.54
CA PHE A 92 -3.84 1.47 -13.69
C PHE A 92 -2.34 1.37 -13.45
N LEU A 93 -1.95 0.48 -12.55
CA LEU A 93 -0.55 0.20 -12.23
C LEU A 93 -0.20 -1.17 -12.78
N TYR A 94 0.97 -1.28 -13.39
CA TYR A 94 1.50 -2.52 -13.94
C TYR A 94 2.88 -2.75 -13.33
N THR A 95 3.07 -3.88 -12.66
CA THR A 95 4.27 -4.16 -11.87
C THR A 95 4.89 -5.50 -12.25
N VAL A 96 6.18 -5.66 -11.93
CA VAL A 96 6.89 -6.94 -11.96
C VAL A 96 7.29 -7.31 -10.53
N GLU A 97 6.86 -8.48 -10.09
CA GLU A 97 7.30 -9.04 -8.81
C GLU A 97 8.78 -9.45 -8.89
N GLN A 98 9.62 -8.99 -7.96
CA GLN A 98 11.07 -9.24 -8.03
C GLN A 98 11.46 -10.71 -7.83
N GLU A 99 10.68 -11.47 -7.06
CA GLU A 99 11.04 -12.83 -6.65
C GLU A 99 10.74 -13.87 -7.74
N ASP A 100 9.61 -13.74 -8.43
CA ASP A 100 9.15 -14.71 -9.43
C ASP A 100 8.94 -14.10 -10.84
N HIS A 101 9.27 -12.83 -11.02
CA HIS A 101 9.14 -12.07 -12.26
C HIS A 101 7.71 -12.05 -12.84
N LYS A 102 6.69 -12.31 -12.02
CA LYS A 102 5.31 -12.25 -12.49
C LYS A 102 4.88 -10.82 -12.74
N ARG A 103 4.16 -10.64 -13.84
CA ARG A 103 3.56 -9.38 -14.26
C ARG A 103 2.16 -9.27 -13.70
N ARG A 104 1.90 -8.19 -12.97
CA ARG A 104 0.64 -7.94 -12.26
C ARG A 104 0.07 -6.58 -12.64
N SER A 105 -1.25 -6.49 -12.76
CA SER A 105 -1.96 -5.23 -13.01
C SER A 105 -2.98 -4.92 -11.91
N PHE A 106 -3.11 -3.64 -11.58
CA PHE A 106 -3.95 -3.14 -10.50
C PHE A 106 -4.75 -1.93 -10.94
N ARG A 107 -5.98 -1.82 -10.43
CA ARG A 107 -6.80 -0.63 -10.54
C ARG A 107 -6.87 0.09 -9.21
N ILE A 108 -6.54 1.38 -9.20
CA ILE A 108 -6.63 2.24 -8.02
C ILE A 108 -7.51 3.46 -8.32
N HIS A 109 -8.31 3.87 -7.33
CA HIS A 109 -9.06 5.12 -7.38
C HIS A 109 -8.32 6.13 -6.50
N LYS A 110 -8.06 7.29 -7.08
CA LYS A 110 -7.22 8.41 -6.66
C LYS A 110 -5.73 8.28 -6.98
N PRO A 111 -5.11 9.37 -7.49
CA PRO A 111 -3.71 9.38 -7.85
C PRO A 111 -2.80 9.14 -6.65
N VAL A 112 -1.84 8.21 -6.82
CA VAL A 112 -0.74 8.02 -5.88
C VAL A 112 0.16 9.27 -5.91
N LEU A 113 0.21 9.97 -4.78
CA LEU A 113 1.02 11.17 -4.60
C LEU A 113 2.46 10.80 -4.22
N PHE A 114 3.41 11.00 -5.13
CA PHE A 114 4.85 11.03 -4.81
C PHE A 114 5.41 12.46 -4.67
N ALA A 115 4.66 13.49 -5.10
CA ALA A 115 5.06 14.89 -5.03
C ALA A 115 3.88 15.78 -4.66
N GLY A 116 4.04 16.61 -3.61
CA GLY A 116 3.17 17.73 -3.21
C GLY A 116 1.68 17.41 -3.03
N GLN A 117 1.17 17.52 -1.80
CA GLN A 117 -0.22 17.19 -1.43
C GLN A 117 -1.33 17.92 -2.22
N ASP A 118 -0.98 18.88 -3.07
CA ASP A 118 -1.94 19.71 -3.81
C ASP A 118 -1.98 19.47 -5.32
N LEU A 119 -1.04 18.72 -5.90
CA LEU A 119 -0.84 18.71 -7.36
C LEU A 119 -1.70 17.72 -8.14
N SER A 120 -2.48 16.84 -7.52
CA SER A 120 -3.17 15.76 -8.27
C SER A 120 -4.69 15.73 -8.12
N ASN A 121 -5.29 16.72 -7.44
CA ASN A 121 -6.74 16.76 -7.31
C ASN A 121 -7.37 17.43 -8.55
N MET A 122 -8.24 16.72 -9.27
CA MET A 122 -8.98 17.24 -10.43
C MET A 122 -9.76 18.52 -10.08
N ALA A 123 -10.35 18.58 -8.87
CA ALA A 123 -11.01 19.78 -8.37
C ALA A 123 -10.00 20.91 -8.09
N TYR A 124 -8.78 20.59 -7.67
CA TYR A 124 -7.71 21.56 -7.45
C TYR A 124 -7.21 22.15 -8.77
N PHE A 125 -6.95 21.37 -9.81
CA PHE A 125 -6.57 21.92 -11.12
C PHE A 125 -7.66 22.78 -11.75
N MET A 126 -8.92 22.32 -11.67
CA MET A 126 -10.05 23.10 -12.20
C MET A 126 -10.30 24.37 -11.38
N ALA A 127 -10.13 24.32 -10.05
CA ALA A 127 -10.18 25.50 -9.20
C ALA A 127 -9.00 26.44 -9.48
N TYR A 128 -7.78 25.90 -9.62
CA TYR A 128 -6.59 26.67 -9.94
C TYR A 128 -6.77 27.37 -11.28
N PHE A 129 -7.20 26.68 -12.32
CA PHE A 129 -7.43 27.27 -13.63
C PHE A 129 -8.51 28.37 -13.62
N ARG A 130 -9.60 28.17 -12.87
CA ARG A 130 -10.67 29.18 -12.75
C ARG A 130 -10.24 30.44 -12.01
N ASN A 131 -9.23 30.33 -11.13
CA ASN A 131 -8.81 31.40 -10.23
C ASN A 131 -7.39 31.90 -10.51
N MET A 132 -6.65 31.30 -11.43
CA MET A 132 -5.32 31.77 -11.80
C MET A 132 -5.42 33.05 -12.62
N GLN A 133 -4.42 33.92 -12.47
CA GLN A 133 -4.29 35.16 -13.22
C GLN A 133 -2.93 35.18 -13.91
N PRO A 134 -2.83 35.76 -15.12
CA PRO A 134 -1.56 35.93 -15.79
C PRO A 134 -0.69 36.92 -15.00
N THR A 135 0.59 36.59 -14.82
CA THR A 135 1.54 37.51 -14.15
C THR A 135 2.18 38.50 -15.12
N GLY A 136 1.95 38.30 -16.43
CA GLY A 136 2.59 39.04 -17.51
C GLY A 136 4.04 38.60 -17.80
N GLN A 137 4.58 37.66 -17.02
CA GLN A 137 5.89 37.06 -17.32
C GLN A 137 5.74 36.00 -18.40
N THR A 138 6.71 35.93 -19.31
CA THR A 138 6.74 34.94 -20.37
C THR A 138 8.11 34.30 -20.48
N VAL A 139 8.14 33.03 -20.85
CA VAL A 139 9.36 32.24 -20.99
C VAL A 139 9.26 31.35 -22.21
N ASN A 140 10.36 31.24 -22.95
CA ASN A 140 10.48 30.25 -24.01
C ASN A 140 10.92 28.92 -23.41
N MET A 141 10.09 27.89 -23.59
CA MET A 141 10.35 26.53 -23.12
C MET A 141 10.72 25.60 -24.28
N GLY A 142 11.26 24.43 -23.93
CA GLY A 142 11.74 23.41 -24.85
C GLY A 142 13.17 23.65 -25.35
N GLU A 143 13.81 22.60 -25.87
CA GLU A 143 15.24 22.63 -26.26
C GLU A 143 15.59 23.74 -27.27
N LYS A 144 14.64 24.08 -28.14
CA LYS A 144 14.80 25.10 -29.19
C LYS A 144 14.08 26.42 -28.85
N GLY A 145 13.42 26.50 -27.69
CA GLY A 145 12.58 27.64 -27.34
C GLY A 145 11.26 27.71 -28.13
N ASP A 146 10.78 26.57 -28.64
CA ASP A 146 9.62 26.48 -29.53
C ASP A 146 8.29 26.79 -28.81
N PHE A 147 8.28 26.80 -27.48
CA PHE A 147 7.06 26.95 -26.68
C PHE A 147 7.08 28.27 -25.90
N TYR A 148 6.58 29.34 -26.52
CA TYR A 148 6.35 30.61 -25.83
C TYR A 148 5.20 30.45 -24.83
N SER A 149 5.56 30.53 -23.55
CA SER A 149 4.68 30.19 -22.43
C SER A 149 4.48 31.40 -21.54
N GLU A 150 3.24 31.66 -21.19
CA GLU A 150 2.87 32.72 -20.24
C GLU A 150 2.77 32.14 -18.83
N GLU A 151 3.28 32.88 -17.85
CA GLU A 151 3.22 32.53 -16.43
C GLU A 151 1.86 32.89 -15.82
N TYR A 152 1.29 31.95 -15.09
CA TYR A 152 0.07 32.06 -14.32
C TYR A 152 0.34 31.70 -12.86
N GLU A 153 -0.28 32.45 -11.96
CA GLU A 153 -0.30 32.18 -10.51
C GLU A 153 -1.73 32.23 -9.97
N HIS A 154 -1.98 31.57 -8.84
CA HIS A 154 -3.31 31.61 -8.21
C HIS A 154 -3.61 33.01 -7.67
N SER A 155 -4.83 33.52 -7.85
CA SER A 155 -5.23 34.86 -7.38
C SER A 155 -5.09 35.07 -5.88
N ASN A 156 -5.04 34.00 -5.10
CA ASN A 156 -4.80 34.02 -3.66
C ASN A 156 -3.71 32.99 -3.29
N ALA A 157 -2.47 33.46 -3.18
CA ALA A 157 -1.31 32.63 -2.85
C ALA A 157 -1.35 32.07 -1.41
N GLU A 158 -2.03 32.72 -0.47
CA GLU A 158 -2.14 32.25 0.93
C GLU A 158 -2.98 30.97 1.06
N THR A 159 -3.91 30.73 0.12
CA THR A 159 -4.84 29.59 0.16
C THR A 159 -4.50 28.45 -0.79
N ALA A 160 -3.76 28.73 -1.87
CA ALA A 160 -3.41 27.74 -2.90
C ALA A 160 -1.91 27.40 -2.94
N GLY A 161 -1.09 28.03 -2.11
CA GLY A 161 0.36 27.86 -2.11
C GLY A 161 1.07 28.70 -3.19
N ASP A 162 2.39 28.54 -3.28
CA ASP A 162 3.28 29.34 -4.13
C ASP A 162 3.53 28.71 -5.53
N MET A 163 2.57 27.92 -6.01
CA MET A 163 2.70 27.21 -7.26
C MET A 163 2.49 28.14 -8.46
N LYS A 164 3.35 27.99 -9.47
CA LYS A 164 3.30 28.71 -10.73
C LYS A 164 3.20 27.75 -11.91
N PHE A 165 2.36 28.11 -12.87
CA PHE A 165 2.16 27.36 -14.11
C PHE A 165 2.60 28.19 -15.30
N TYR A 166 3.21 27.54 -16.27
CA TYR A 166 3.56 28.18 -17.54
C TYR A 166 2.82 27.44 -18.65
N ILE A 167 2.05 28.21 -19.42
CA ILE A 167 1.08 27.67 -20.37
C ILE A 167 1.39 28.22 -21.76
N SER A 168 1.58 27.31 -22.71
CA SER A 168 1.79 27.63 -24.11
C SER A 168 0.53 27.37 -24.91
N LYS A 169 0.25 28.28 -25.85
CA LYS A 169 -0.80 28.11 -26.87
C LYS A 169 -0.31 27.38 -28.13
N TYR A 170 0.99 27.03 -28.17
CA TYR A 170 1.67 26.41 -29.30
C TYR A 170 1.75 24.91 -29.07
N THR A 171 0.71 24.20 -29.50
CA THR A 171 0.62 22.75 -29.55
C THR A 171 -0.35 22.38 -30.66
N ASP A 172 -0.13 21.25 -31.32
CA ASP A 172 -1.01 20.66 -32.32
C ASP A 172 -1.89 19.53 -31.72
N ALA A 173 -1.86 19.33 -30.40
CA ALA A 173 -2.71 18.37 -29.71
C ALA A 173 -4.19 18.75 -29.79
N PHE A 174 -5.03 17.75 -30.01
CA PHE A 174 -6.48 17.91 -30.03
C PHE A 174 -7.11 17.27 -28.79
N LEU A 175 -7.76 18.10 -27.99
CA LEU A 175 -8.56 17.67 -26.84
C LEU A 175 -10.04 17.97 -27.12
N LYS A 176 -10.93 17.15 -26.56
CA LYS A 176 -12.37 17.48 -26.54
C LYS A 176 -12.61 18.81 -25.81
N ASP A 177 -13.68 19.51 -26.16
CA ASP A 177 -14.04 20.78 -25.53
C ASP A 177 -14.21 20.63 -24.02
N ASN A 178 -13.69 21.60 -23.25
CA ASN A 178 -13.71 21.62 -21.78
C ASN A 178 -13.11 20.36 -21.13
N SER A 179 -12.16 19.71 -21.80
CA SER A 179 -11.46 18.54 -21.28
C SER A 179 -10.00 18.83 -21.00
N PHE A 180 -9.37 17.94 -20.25
CA PHE A 180 -7.95 17.99 -19.94
C PHE A 180 -7.36 16.58 -19.98
N CYS A 181 -6.06 16.52 -20.26
CA CYS A 181 -5.29 15.29 -20.30
C CYS A 181 -3.93 15.58 -19.69
N VAL A 182 -3.83 15.38 -18.38
CA VAL A 182 -2.64 15.68 -17.60
C VAL A 182 -2.10 14.42 -16.95
N SER A 183 -0.78 14.39 -16.79
CA SER A 183 -0.09 13.43 -15.94
C SER A 183 -0.27 13.78 -14.47
N TRP A 184 0.05 12.86 -13.57
CA TRP A 184 0.05 13.15 -12.14
C TRP A 184 1.11 14.20 -11.74
N LEU A 185 2.13 14.43 -12.57
CA LEU A 185 3.11 15.50 -12.39
C LEU A 185 2.57 16.89 -12.79
N GLY A 186 1.33 16.96 -13.28
CA GLY A 186 0.67 18.17 -13.74
C GLY A 186 1.02 18.61 -15.16
N LEU A 187 2.04 18.02 -15.80
CA LEU A 187 2.30 18.25 -17.22
C LEU A 187 1.21 17.62 -18.09
N GLY A 188 0.87 18.28 -19.19
CA GLY A 188 -0.05 17.78 -20.20
C GLY A 188 -0.84 18.91 -20.86
N TYR A 189 -2.08 18.60 -21.19
CA TYR A 189 -2.91 19.42 -22.07
C TYR A 189 -4.21 19.84 -21.38
N LEU A 190 -4.70 21.01 -21.74
CA LEU A 190 -6.00 21.55 -21.30
C LEU A 190 -6.73 22.21 -22.47
N ASN A 191 -8.03 21.98 -22.60
CA ASN A 191 -8.89 22.65 -23.58
C ASN A 191 -9.81 23.63 -22.87
N VAL A 192 -9.69 24.91 -23.25
CA VAL A 192 -10.48 26.01 -22.69
C VAL A 192 -11.04 26.82 -23.84
N SER A 193 -12.36 27.04 -23.82
CA SER A 193 -13.05 27.80 -24.87
C SER A 193 -12.71 27.29 -26.28
N ASN A 194 -12.68 25.97 -26.43
CA ASN A 194 -12.41 25.24 -27.67
C ASN A 194 -10.99 25.45 -28.22
N ARG A 195 -10.03 25.74 -27.34
CA ARG A 195 -8.61 25.85 -27.66
C ARG A 195 -7.78 24.98 -26.72
N THR A 196 -6.96 24.11 -27.30
CA THR A 196 -5.95 23.34 -26.56
C THR A 196 -4.75 24.21 -26.20
N PHE A 197 -4.28 24.07 -24.97
CA PHE A 197 -3.04 24.63 -24.45
C PHE A 197 -2.18 23.52 -23.84
N LEU A 198 -0.88 23.77 -23.78
CA LEU A 198 0.13 22.88 -23.24
C LEU A 198 0.72 23.48 -21.96
N ILE A 199 0.74 22.71 -20.87
CA ILE A 199 1.46 23.08 -19.66
C ILE A 199 2.94 22.74 -19.87
N THR A 200 3.79 23.76 -19.95
CA THR A 200 5.21 23.63 -20.30
C THR A 200 6.12 23.66 -19.09
N LYS A 201 5.67 24.24 -17.97
CA LYS A 201 6.41 24.21 -16.71
C LYS A 201 5.47 24.34 -15.51
N ILE A 202 5.82 23.67 -14.42
CA ILE A 202 5.22 23.88 -13.10
C ILE A 202 6.35 24.06 -12.11
N SER A 203 6.22 25.02 -11.18
CA SER A 203 7.22 25.23 -10.14
C SER A 203 6.60 25.67 -8.82
N SER A 204 7.20 25.23 -7.71
CA SER A 204 6.91 25.67 -6.34
C SER A 204 8.23 25.86 -5.59
N ALA A 205 8.46 27.04 -5.03
CA ALA A 205 9.67 27.32 -4.27
C ALA A 205 9.62 26.63 -2.90
N SER A 206 8.45 26.63 -2.25
CA SER A 206 8.21 26.01 -0.95
C SER A 206 8.43 24.49 -0.97
N HIS A 207 8.09 23.83 -2.08
CA HIS A 207 8.27 22.38 -2.25
C HIS A 207 9.57 22.01 -2.98
N GLN A 208 10.45 22.98 -3.29
CA GLN A 208 11.67 22.78 -4.09
C GLN A 208 11.43 21.95 -5.36
N PHE A 209 10.25 22.14 -5.97
CA PHE A 209 9.74 21.34 -7.07
C PHE A 209 9.73 22.18 -8.33
N GLN A 210 10.29 21.65 -9.40
CA GLN A 210 10.20 22.26 -10.72
C GLN A 210 10.19 21.18 -11.79
N ILE A 211 9.21 21.22 -12.67
CA ILE A 211 9.14 20.36 -13.85
C ILE A 211 9.11 21.23 -15.10
N ASN A 212 9.97 20.92 -16.06
CA ASN A 212 10.12 21.64 -17.33
C ASN A 212 9.90 20.69 -18.49
N LEU A 213 9.09 21.11 -19.46
CA LEU A 213 9.02 20.47 -20.76
C LEU A 213 10.33 20.67 -21.52
N VAL A 214 10.82 19.58 -22.12
CA VAL A 214 12.01 19.53 -22.97
C VAL A 214 11.60 19.48 -24.44
N THR A 215 10.72 18.55 -24.83
CA THR A 215 10.11 18.53 -26.17
C THR A 215 8.70 17.96 -26.15
N GLU A 216 7.88 18.35 -27.14
CA GLU A 216 6.61 17.71 -27.48
C GLU A 216 6.75 17.04 -28.86
N LYS A 217 6.30 15.79 -29.00
CA LYS A 217 6.38 15.01 -30.24
C LYS A 217 5.10 14.23 -30.47
N ASN A 218 4.79 13.97 -31.75
CA ASN A 218 3.84 12.93 -32.13
C ASN A 218 4.39 11.55 -31.76
N ALA A 219 3.53 10.69 -31.26
CA ALA A 219 3.83 9.31 -30.92
C ALA A 219 2.88 8.36 -31.66
N ASP A 220 3.35 7.14 -31.90
CA ASP A 220 2.53 6.01 -32.31
C ASP A 220 2.91 4.84 -31.40
N TYR A 221 2.58 5.01 -30.11
CA TYR A 221 2.94 4.05 -29.08
C TYR A 221 1.70 3.29 -28.62
N THR A 222 1.84 1.98 -28.44
CA THR A 222 0.78 1.13 -27.92
C THR A 222 1.31 0.31 -26.76
N PHE A 223 0.65 0.43 -25.61
CA PHE A 223 0.88 -0.40 -24.43
C PHE A 223 -0.18 -1.50 -24.37
N ASN A 224 0.24 -2.75 -24.13
CA ASN A 224 -0.66 -3.90 -24.07
C ASN A 224 -0.84 -4.37 -22.62
N GLY A 225 -1.98 -4.05 -22.01
CA GLY A 225 -2.30 -4.49 -20.65
C GLY A 225 -2.49 -6.02 -20.52
N GLN A 226 -2.75 -6.71 -21.62
CA GLN A 226 -2.91 -8.18 -21.67
C GLN A 226 -1.67 -8.96 -21.24
N ASP A 227 -0.50 -8.33 -21.28
CA ASP A 227 0.76 -8.94 -20.86
C ASP A 227 0.88 -9.03 -19.32
N TYR A 228 -0.12 -8.54 -18.58
CA TYR A 228 -0.17 -8.49 -17.12
C TYR A 228 -1.41 -9.23 -16.61
N GLU A 229 -1.23 -10.02 -15.55
CA GLU A 229 -2.34 -10.69 -14.88
C GLU A 229 -3.00 -9.74 -13.87
N SER A 230 -4.33 -9.61 -13.92
CA SER A 230 -5.07 -8.87 -12.90
C SER A 230 -4.81 -9.45 -11.50
N VAL A 231 -4.58 -8.57 -10.53
CA VAL A 231 -4.47 -8.95 -9.11
C VAL A 231 -5.69 -9.76 -8.63
N SER A 232 -6.86 -9.60 -9.24
CA SER A 232 -8.06 -10.39 -8.91
C SER A 232 -7.85 -11.88 -9.13
N VAL A 233 -7.20 -12.25 -10.23
CA VAL A 233 -6.94 -13.65 -10.57
C VAL A 233 -6.03 -14.24 -9.51
N PHE A 234 -4.90 -13.58 -9.24
CA PHE A 234 -3.98 -13.95 -8.17
C PHE A 234 -4.65 -14.05 -6.78
N LEU A 235 -5.47 -13.06 -6.40
CA LEU A 235 -6.16 -13.06 -5.11
C LEU A 235 -7.15 -14.21 -5.00
N ASN A 236 -7.89 -14.51 -6.07
CA ASN A 236 -8.80 -15.66 -6.10
C ASN A 236 -8.05 -16.98 -5.93
N GLU A 237 -6.91 -17.15 -6.62
CA GLU A 237 -6.03 -18.32 -6.42
C GLU A 237 -5.54 -18.43 -4.97
N GLN A 238 -5.15 -17.31 -4.35
CA GLN A 238 -4.73 -17.30 -2.94
C GLN A 238 -5.90 -17.64 -1.99
N ILE A 239 -7.10 -17.14 -2.26
CA ILE A 239 -8.31 -17.44 -1.48
C ILE A 239 -8.63 -18.94 -1.55
N GLU A 240 -8.58 -19.54 -2.73
CA GLU A 240 -8.78 -20.98 -2.92
C GLU A 240 -7.69 -21.79 -2.21
N SER A 241 -6.42 -21.40 -2.36
CA SER A 241 -5.30 -22.06 -1.68
C SER A 241 -5.45 -21.98 -0.15
N MET A 242 -5.89 -20.84 0.38
CA MET A 242 -6.14 -20.66 1.82
C MET A 242 -7.32 -21.51 2.29
N ALA A 243 -8.42 -21.55 1.53
CA ALA A 243 -9.59 -22.37 1.86
C ALA A 243 -9.22 -23.86 1.93
N ASN A 244 -8.46 -24.36 0.95
CA ASN A 244 -7.99 -25.75 0.91
C ASN A 244 -7.06 -26.06 2.08
N SER A 245 -6.09 -25.18 2.36
CA SER A 245 -5.17 -25.32 3.49
C SER A 245 -5.90 -25.31 4.84
N GLN A 246 -6.94 -24.49 4.97
CA GLN A 246 -7.78 -24.42 6.17
C GLN A 246 -8.57 -25.71 6.37
N ALA A 247 -9.14 -26.29 5.30
CA ALA A 247 -9.85 -27.56 5.38
C ALA A 247 -8.93 -28.71 5.81
N GLU A 248 -7.71 -28.78 5.26
CA GLU A 248 -6.71 -29.77 5.65
C GLU A 248 -6.26 -29.57 7.11
N ALA A 249 -5.94 -28.33 7.50
CA ALA A 249 -5.55 -28.01 8.86
C ALA A 249 -6.65 -28.35 9.87
N GLN A 250 -7.92 -28.16 9.51
CA GLN A 250 -9.07 -28.48 10.35
C GLN A 250 -9.20 -29.99 10.58
N ASN A 251 -8.99 -30.81 9.54
CA ASN A 251 -9.01 -32.27 9.68
C ASN A 251 -7.89 -32.74 10.63
N VAL A 252 -6.66 -32.26 10.42
CA VAL A 252 -5.52 -32.56 11.30
C VAL A 252 -5.78 -32.10 12.74
N PHE A 253 -6.40 -30.93 12.91
CA PHE A 253 -6.76 -30.41 14.23
C PHE A 253 -7.78 -31.30 14.93
N VAL A 254 -8.84 -31.73 14.24
CA VAL A 254 -9.86 -32.64 14.79
C VAL A 254 -9.26 -33.98 15.22
N GLU A 255 -8.40 -34.57 14.38
CA GLU A 255 -7.67 -35.79 14.75
C GLU A 255 -6.75 -35.57 15.97
N SER A 256 -6.07 -34.43 16.03
CA SER A 256 -5.22 -34.10 17.18
C SER A 256 -6.03 -33.94 18.47
N LEU A 257 -7.23 -33.37 18.41
CA LEU A 257 -8.12 -33.21 19.56
C LEU A 257 -8.66 -34.54 20.11
N GLN A 258 -8.74 -35.58 19.28
CA GLN A 258 -9.15 -36.91 19.72
C GLN A 258 -8.07 -37.59 20.57
N LYS A 259 -6.80 -37.22 20.39
CA LYS A 259 -5.65 -37.78 21.12
C LYS A 259 -5.39 -37.10 22.48
N ILE A 260 -6.15 -36.05 22.80
CA ILE A 260 -5.98 -35.27 24.04
C ILE A 260 -7.00 -35.77 25.07
N GLU A 261 -6.46 -36.31 26.16
CA GLU A 261 -7.24 -36.83 27.29
C GLU A 261 -7.71 -35.71 28.22
N ASP A 262 -6.90 -34.67 28.45
CA ASP A 262 -7.24 -33.56 29.34
C ASP A 262 -8.39 -32.71 28.76
N PRO A 263 -9.58 -32.70 29.40
CA PRO A 263 -10.71 -31.90 28.94
C PRO A 263 -10.42 -30.38 29.00
N GLU A 264 -9.56 -29.92 29.90
CA GLU A 264 -9.18 -28.51 30.00
C GLU A 264 -8.28 -28.11 28.81
N GLU A 265 -7.21 -28.86 28.54
CA GLU A 265 -6.36 -28.67 27.34
C GLU A 265 -7.21 -28.71 26.05
N LYS A 266 -8.11 -29.69 25.93
CA LYS A 266 -9.00 -29.83 24.77
C LYS A 266 -9.86 -28.59 24.54
N ASN A 267 -10.40 -28.02 25.61
CA ASN A 267 -11.20 -26.79 25.54
C ASN A 267 -10.36 -25.56 25.21
N LEU A 268 -9.15 -25.43 25.78
CA LEU A 268 -8.23 -24.33 25.48
C LEU A 268 -7.81 -24.35 24.02
N ARG A 269 -7.46 -25.53 23.48
CA ARG A 269 -7.11 -25.68 22.06
C ARG A 269 -8.26 -25.34 21.12
N LYS A 270 -9.49 -25.78 21.43
CA LYS A 270 -10.68 -25.38 20.66
C LYS A 270 -10.86 -23.87 20.62
N LYS A 271 -10.66 -23.18 21.75
CA LYS A 271 -10.74 -21.71 21.82
C LYS A 271 -9.64 -21.05 20.98
N ALA A 272 -8.41 -21.53 21.09
CA ALA A 272 -7.28 -21.02 20.30
C ALA A 272 -7.51 -21.21 18.80
N GLN A 273 -7.98 -22.38 18.38
CA GLN A 273 -8.29 -22.65 16.97
C GLN A 273 -9.41 -21.77 16.45
N LYS A 274 -10.50 -21.58 17.22
CA LYS A 274 -11.61 -20.69 16.82
C LYS A 274 -11.14 -19.26 16.55
N LEU A 275 -10.17 -18.75 17.31
CA LEU A 275 -9.60 -17.42 17.07
C LEU A 275 -8.77 -17.38 15.78
N LYS A 276 -8.00 -18.43 15.49
CA LYS A 276 -7.23 -18.58 14.24
C LYS A 276 -8.14 -18.68 13.02
N ASP A 277 -9.19 -19.49 13.11
CA ASP A 277 -10.17 -19.65 12.02
C ASP A 277 -10.89 -18.33 11.72
N ALA A 278 -11.25 -17.58 12.77
CA ALA A 278 -11.89 -16.27 12.62
C ALA A 278 -10.94 -15.23 11.97
N ASP A 279 -9.65 -15.25 12.32
CA ASP A 279 -8.63 -14.40 11.73
C ASP A 279 -8.38 -14.73 10.26
N GLN A 280 -8.25 -16.02 9.94
CA GLN A 280 -8.13 -16.50 8.55
C GLN A 280 -9.36 -16.16 7.71
N GLN A 281 -10.57 -16.34 8.26
CA GLN A 281 -11.81 -16.00 7.55
C GLN A 281 -11.89 -14.51 7.24
N LYS A 282 -11.59 -13.66 8.24
CA LYS A 282 -11.55 -12.20 8.06
C LYS A 282 -10.56 -11.81 6.97
N MET A 283 -9.38 -12.43 6.96
CA MET A 283 -8.36 -12.25 5.93
C MET A 283 -8.86 -12.65 4.53
N MET A 284 -9.52 -13.80 4.40
CA MET A 284 -10.14 -14.25 3.16
C MET A 284 -11.26 -13.32 2.68
N ASP A 285 -12.08 -12.81 3.59
CA ASP A 285 -13.18 -11.91 3.25
C ASP A 285 -12.67 -10.58 2.69
N ILE A 286 -11.58 -10.05 3.25
CA ILE A 286 -10.94 -8.85 2.70
C ILE A 286 -10.32 -9.14 1.33
N MET A 287 -9.62 -10.28 1.16
CA MET A 287 -9.10 -10.66 -0.16
C MET A 287 -10.22 -10.79 -1.19
N LYS A 288 -11.39 -11.33 -0.82
CA LYS A 288 -12.55 -11.46 -1.72
C LYS A 288 -13.10 -10.09 -2.11
N GLN A 289 -13.14 -9.14 -1.18
CA GLN A 289 -13.54 -7.77 -1.48
C GLN A 289 -12.57 -7.13 -2.49
N MET A 290 -11.27 -7.28 -2.28
CA MET A 290 -10.25 -6.78 -3.20
C MET A 290 -10.30 -7.43 -4.58
N ALA A 291 -10.54 -8.74 -4.64
CA ALA A 291 -10.66 -9.49 -5.90
C ALA A 291 -11.93 -9.11 -6.68
N LYS A 292 -13.04 -8.77 -6.02
CA LYS A 292 -14.23 -8.24 -6.70
C LYS A 292 -13.99 -6.87 -7.32
N GLY A 293 -13.02 -6.13 -6.80
CA GLY A 293 -12.70 -4.78 -7.21
C GLY A 293 -11.60 -4.65 -8.26
N ASP A 294 -10.95 -5.72 -8.73
CA ASP A 294 -9.70 -5.59 -9.51
C ASP A 294 -8.59 -4.84 -8.75
N GLY A 295 -8.55 -5.04 -7.43
CA GLY A 295 -7.70 -4.28 -6.54
C GLY A 295 -8.24 -2.91 -6.17
N LYS A 296 -9.50 -2.57 -6.53
CA LYS A 296 -10.20 -1.42 -5.92
C LYS A 296 -10.26 -1.66 -4.42
N ILE A 297 -9.74 -0.71 -3.66
CA ILE A 297 -9.91 -0.65 -2.22
C ILE A 297 -10.49 0.72 -1.89
N GLU A 298 -11.76 0.77 -1.52
CA GLU A 298 -12.42 2.03 -1.12
C GLU A 298 -11.76 2.65 0.11
N ASP A 299 -11.18 1.81 0.98
CA ASP A 299 -10.39 2.20 2.14
C ASP A 299 -9.22 1.20 2.37
N VAL A 300 -8.11 1.43 1.66
CA VAL A 300 -6.86 0.64 1.74
C VAL A 300 -6.41 0.48 3.19
N TYR A 301 -6.67 1.48 4.03
CA TYR A 301 -6.25 1.54 5.41
C TYR A 301 -7.14 0.73 6.33
N ALA A 302 -8.46 0.76 6.16
CA ALA A 302 -9.35 -0.13 6.89
C ALA A 302 -9.05 -1.59 6.56
N ALA A 303 -8.78 -1.91 5.29
CA ALA A 303 -8.37 -3.24 4.85
C ALA A 303 -7.01 -3.64 5.46
N ALA A 304 -5.98 -2.80 5.34
CA ALA A 304 -4.64 -3.06 5.88
C ALA A 304 -4.62 -3.17 7.43
N ASN A 305 -5.33 -2.28 8.13
CA ASN A 305 -5.51 -2.37 9.59
C ASN A 305 -6.29 -3.63 9.98
N SER A 306 -7.21 -4.09 9.15
CA SER A 306 -7.94 -5.34 9.40
C SER A 306 -7.09 -6.59 9.17
N PHE A 307 -6.20 -6.58 8.16
CA PHE A 307 -5.19 -7.64 7.91
C PHE A 307 -4.12 -7.72 9.01
N MET A 308 -3.83 -6.57 9.62
CA MET A 308 -2.79 -6.45 10.64
C MET A 308 -3.34 -6.09 12.01
N ASP A 309 -4.57 -6.48 12.34
CA ASP A 309 -5.16 -6.19 13.67
C ASP A 309 -4.24 -6.79 14.77
N PRO A 310 -3.42 -5.96 15.42
CA PRO A 310 -2.37 -6.45 16.28
C PRO A 310 -2.96 -6.99 17.59
N VAL A 311 -4.13 -6.49 17.99
CA VAL A 311 -4.88 -6.97 19.15
C VAL A 311 -5.39 -8.37 18.90
N GLN A 312 -5.95 -8.64 17.71
CA GLN A 312 -6.39 -9.99 17.33
C GLN A 312 -5.22 -10.99 17.32
N LYS A 313 -4.07 -10.59 16.78
CA LYS A 313 -2.84 -11.41 16.81
C LYS A 313 -2.35 -11.69 18.23
N ILE A 314 -2.40 -10.70 19.11
CA ILE A 314 -2.07 -10.88 20.54
C ILE A 314 -3.03 -11.88 21.18
N GLU A 315 -4.34 -11.78 20.95
CA GLU A 315 -5.31 -12.71 21.53
C GLU A 315 -5.08 -14.16 21.07
N ILE A 316 -4.72 -14.37 19.80
CA ILE A 316 -4.32 -15.68 19.28
C ILE A 316 -3.08 -16.21 20.02
N GLN A 317 -2.02 -15.39 20.12
CA GLN A 317 -0.78 -15.78 20.81
C GLN A 317 -1.03 -16.09 22.29
N LYS A 318 -1.87 -15.30 22.97
CA LYS A 318 -2.25 -15.56 24.37
C LYS A 318 -3.06 -16.84 24.52
N ALA A 319 -3.92 -17.18 23.55
CA ALA A 319 -4.65 -18.44 23.57
C ALA A 319 -3.70 -19.64 23.44
N ASP A 320 -2.70 -19.56 22.56
CA ASP A 320 -1.66 -20.58 22.42
C ASP A 320 -0.80 -20.71 23.70
N LEU A 321 -0.40 -19.59 24.31
CA LEU A 321 0.34 -19.60 25.58
C LEU A 321 -0.46 -20.24 26.73
N LYS A 322 -1.80 -20.10 26.74
CA LYS A 322 -2.65 -20.79 27.73
C LYS A 322 -2.62 -22.31 27.54
N VAL A 323 -2.63 -22.79 26.29
CA VAL A 323 -2.46 -24.23 25.98
C VAL A 323 -1.09 -24.71 26.44
N GLU A 324 -0.02 -23.98 26.08
CA GLU A 324 1.34 -24.32 26.46
C GLU A 324 1.51 -24.36 28.00
N LYS A 325 0.96 -23.37 28.70
CA LYS A 325 0.96 -23.32 30.17
C LYS A 325 0.30 -24.54 30.79
N GLN A 326 -0.85 -24.96 30.26
CA GLN A 326 -1.55 -26.16 30.75
C GLN A 326 -0.69 -27.41 30.57
N GLN A 327 -0.13 -27.61 29.38
CA GLN A 327 0.73 -28.76 29.07
C GLN A 327 1.97 -28.84 29.97
N ILE A 328 2.64 -27.70 30.20
CA ILE A 328 3.81 -27.68 31.08
C ILE A 328 3.38 -27.94 32.53
N SER A 329 2.25 -27.38 32.96
CA SER A 329 1.70 -27.59 34.31
C SER A 329 1.37 -29.06 34.55
N GLU A 330 0.77 -29.75 33.57
CA GLU A 330 0.51 -31.19 33.66
C GLU A 330 1.80 -32.01 33.71
N LYS A 331 2.79 -31.69 32.88
CA LYS A 331 4.10 -32.36 32.90
C LYS A 331 4.78 -32.20 34.26
N LEU A 332 4.72 -30.99 34.83
CA LEU A 332 5.24 -30.72 36.16
C LEU A 332 4.50 -31.52 37.24
N LYS A 333 3.16 -31.53 37.22
CA LYS A 333 2.33 -32.33 38.13
C LYS A 333 2.69 -33.82 38.03
N LYS A 334 2.74 -34.37 36.81
CA LYS A 334 3.10 -35.77 36.55
C LYS A 334 4.49 -36.13 37.03
N GLU A 335 5.49 -35.25 36.84
CA GLU A 335 6.84 -35.48 37.34
C GLU A 335 6.91 -35.41 38.87
N SER A 336 6.21 -34.45 39.49
CA SER A 336 6.16 -34.30 40.95
C SER A 336 5.45 -35.45 41.67
N ALA A 337 4.55 -36.16 40.97
CA ALA A 337 3.79 -37.28 41.51
C ALA A 337 4.52 -38.64 41.39
N LYS A 338 5.73 -38.66 40.79
CA LYS A 338 6.53 -39.89 40.71
C LYS A 338 7.10 -40.27 42.08
N GLU A 339 7.31 -41.56 42.30
CA GLU A 339 7.97 -42.08 43.51
C GLU A 339 9.39 -41.49 43.69
N TYR A 340 10.08 -41.24 42.57
CA TYR A 340 11.37 -40.55 42.52
C TYR A 340 11.33 -39.38 41.53
N PRO A 341 10.91 -38.17 41.96
CA PRO A 341 10.84 -37.00 41.09
C PRO A 341 12.23 -36.55 40.62
N SER A 342 12.39 -36.25 39.34
CA SER A 342 13.63 -35.65 38.85
C SER A 342 13.65 -34.13 39.11
N GLU A 343 14.45 -33.69 40.08
CA GLU A 343 14.66 -32.26 40.36
C GLU A 343 15.04 -31.48 39.11
N LYS A 344 15.96 -32.04 38.30
CA LYS A 344 16.39 -31.45 37.03
C LYS A 344 15.23 -31.22 36.06
N LYS A 345 14.34 -32.21 35.87
CA LYS A 345 13.16 -32.05 34.99
C LYS A 345 12.15 -31.07 35.56
N MET A 346 11.90 -31.11 36.86
CA MET A 346 11.00 -30.16 37.52
C MET A 346 11.50 -28.72 37.36
N THR A 347 12.81 -28.48 37.52
CA THR A 347 13.42 -27.17 37.31
C THR A 347 13.24 -26.70 35.87
N VAL A 348 13.47 -27.57 34.88
CA VAL A 348 13.22 -27.23 33.47
C VAL A 348 11.74 -26.87 33.23
N TYR A 349 10.79 -27.63 33.78
CA TYR A 349 9.36 -27.31 33.62
C TYR A 349 8.97 -26.00 34.31
N LYS A 350 9.54 -25.69 35.48
CA LYS A 350 9.33 -24.39 36.15
C LYS A 350 9.85 -23.23 35.29
N LEU A 351 11.08 -23.33 34.76
CA LEU A 351 11.64 -22.32 33.86
C LEU A 351 10.78 -22.14 32.59
N GLN A 352 10.21 -23.23 32.05
CA GLN A 352 9.29 -23.15 30.93
C GLN A 352 7.97 -22.43 31.29
N LEU A 353 7.42 -22.65 32.50
CA LEU A 353 6.24 -21.91 32.97
C LEU A 353 6.55 -20.42 33.14
N ASP A 354 7.71 -20.09 33.71
CA ASP A 354 8.14 -18.71 33.90
C ASP A 354 8.31 -17.99 32.56
N LYS A 355 8.88 -18.67 31.56
CA LYS A 355 8.94 -18.19 30.17
C LYS A 355 7.56 -17.85 29.61
N VAL A 356 6.60 -18.76 29.75
CA VAL A 356 5.23 -18.56 29.26
C VAL A 356 4.54 -17.39 29.97
N ASN A 357 4.72 -17.26 31.28
CA ASN A 357 4.18 -16.14 32.05
C ASN A 357 4.80 -14.80 31.63
N GLU A 358 6.12 -14.74 31.45
CA GLU A 358 6.83 -13.53 31.02
C GLU A 358 6.39 -13.11 29.61
N LYS A 359 6.26 -14.05 28.67
CA LYS A 359 5.68 -13.78 27.34
C LYS A 359 4.25 -13.26 27.42
N SER A 360 3.39 -13.86 28.27
CA SER A 360 2.02 -13.38 28.44
C SER A 360 1.99 -11.94 28.97
N ASN A 361 2.88 -11.58 29.89
CA ASN A 361 2.97 -10.22 30.43
C ASN A 361 3.41 -9.21 29.36
N VAL A 362 4.39 -9.57 28.51
CA VAL A 362 4.80 -8.75 27.36
C VAL A 362 3.59 -8.50 26.46
N LEU A 363 2.86 -9.54 26.09
CA LEU A 363 1.65 -9.42 25.26
C LEU A 363 0.58 -8.51 25.88
N ASP A 364 0.39 -8.56 27.20
CA ASP A 364 -0.56 -7.69 27.91
C ASP A 364 -0.16 -6.22 27.89
N ILE A 365 1.14 -5.91 27.97
CA ILE A 365 1.65 -4.54 27.86
C ILE A 365 1.38 -4.00 26.46
N TYR A 366 1.77 -4.74 25.43
CA TYR A 366 1.63 -4.30 24.04
C TYR A 366 0.17 -4.24 23.60
N LYS A 367 -0.72 -5.11 24.13
CA LYS A 367 -2.16 -5.01 23.87
C LYS A 367 -2.70 -3.63 24.26
N ARG A 368 -2.36 -3.16 25.47
CA ARG A 368 -2.80 -1.83 25.96
C ARG A 368 -2.21 -0.70 25.11
N GLN A 369 -0.99 -0.86 24.63
CA GLN A 369 -0.38 0.13 23.73
C GLN A 369 -1.13 0.19 22.40
N PHE A 370 -1.47 -0.95 21.80
CA PHE A 370 -2.28 -0.99 20.57
C PHE A 370 -3.69 -0.42 20.77
N ASP A 371 -4.36 -0.77 21.88
CA ASP A 371 -5.66 -0.20 22.23
C ASP A 371 -5.59 1.33 22.38
N LYS A 372 -4.50 1.83 22.97
CA LYS A 372 -4.22 3.26 23.08
C LYS A 372 -3.97 3.90 21.72
N LEU A 373 -3.11 3.32 20.87
CA LEU A 373 -2.85 3.83 19.52
C LEU A 373 -4.13 3.95 18.69
N LYS A 374 -5.00 2.93 18.77
CA LYS A 374 -6.29 2.93 18.09
C LYS A 374 -7.18 4.10 18.51
N THR A 375 -7.07 4.53 19.77
CA THR A 375 -7.80 5.68 20.32
C THR A 375 -7.13 6.99 19.92
N ASP A 376 -5.82 7.11 20.12
CA ASP A 376 -5.04 8.33 19.90
C ASP A 376 -4.97 8.75 18.42
N HIS A 377 -5.05 7.78 17.50
CA HIS A 377 -4.93 7.99 16.05
C HIS A 377 -6.20 7.55 15.28
N ALA A 378 -7.37 7.53 15.93
CA ALA A 378 -8.62 7.09 15.32
C ALA A 378 -8.97 7.84 14.02
N GLU A 379 -8.65 9.14 13.95
CA GLU A 379 -8.90 9.99 12.79
C GLU A 379 -7.68 10.10 11.85
N LYS A 380 -6.58 9.40 12.17
CA LYS A 380 -5.31 9.49 11.46
C LYS A 380 -4.79 8.10 11.03
N PRO A 381 -5.43 7.49 10.02
CA PRO A 381 -5.19 6.09 9.66
C PRO A 381 -3.74 5.77 9.28
N MET A 382 -3.03 6.70 8.63
CA MET A 382 -1.62 6.51 8.27
C MET A 382 -0.67 6.53 9.47
N GLU A 383 -0.86 7.49 10.38
CA GLU A 383 -0.08 7.54 11.61
C GLU A 383 -0.33 6.27 12.44
N LEU A 384 -1.59 5.83 12.51
CA LEU A 384 -1.97 4.59 13.18
C LEU A 384 -1.26 3.37 12.60
N ILE A 385 -1.23 3.20 11.27
CA ILE A 385 -0.57 2.06 10.62
C ILE A 385 0.93 2.08 10.91
N ASN A 386 1.59 3.22 10.69
CA ASN A 386 3.03 3.35 10.92
C ASN A 386 3.40 3.05 12.38
N LYS A 387 2.63 3.59 13.33
CA LYS A 387 2.81 3.33 14.76
C LYS A 387 2.51 1.88 15.13
N ASN A 388 1.49 1.26 14.54
CA ASN A 388 1.20 -0.14 14.74
C ASN A 388 2.36 -1.04 14.28
N VAL A 389 2.98 -0.75 13.13
CA VAL A 389 4.15 -1.50 12.63
C VAL A 389 5.35 -1.35 13.57
N GLU A 390 5.65 -0.12 13.99
CA GLU A 390 6.74 0.18 14.94
C GLU A 390 6.58 -0.61 16.24
N VAL A 391 5.41 -0.49 16.88
CA VAL A 391 5.10 -1.15 18.15
C VAL A 391 5.06 -2.67 17.99
N PHE A 392 4.60 -3.19 16.85
CA PHE A 392 4.61 -4.62 16.56
C PHE A 392 6.03 -5.20 16.42
N MET A 393 6.94 -4.46 15.78
CA MET A 393 8.35 -4.87 15.71
C MET A 393 9.02 -4.88 17.08
N GLU A 394 8.74 -3.87 17.90
CA GLU A 394 9.23 -3.80 19.28
C GLU A 394 8.73 -4.98 20.12
N MET A 395 7.43 -5.28 20.05
CA MET A 395 6.82 -6.43 20.72
C MET A 395 7.52 -7.74 20.35
N ASN A 396 7.75 -7.98 19.06
CA ASN A 396 8.41 -9.20 18.60
C ASN A 396 9.86 -9.29 19.11
N THR A 397 10.56 -8.17 19.16
CA THR A 397 11.92 -8.10 19.73
C THR A 397 11.90 -8.49 21.21
N LYS A 398 10.95 -7.96 21.99
CA LYS A 398 10.77 -8.34 23.40
C LYS A 398 10.42 -9.80 23.61
N LEU A 399 9.53 -10.36 22.79
CA LEU A 399 9.21 -11.78 22.85
C LEU A 399 10.43 -12.67 22.55
N GLN A 400 11.29 -12.25 21.63
CA GLN A 400 12.52 -12.96 21.29
C GLN A 400 13.60 -12.84 22.38
N GLU A 401 13.73 -11.68 23.02
CA GLU A 401 14.58 -11.49 24.20
C GLU A 401 14.19 -12.47 25.33
N VAL A 402 12.89 -12.59 25.61
CA VAL A 402 12.36 -13.55 26.60
C VAL A 402 12.70 -14.99 26.19
N GLU A 403 12.50 -15.36 24.92
CA GLU A 403 12.86 -16.71 24.44
C GLU A 403 14.35 -17.00 24.67
N THR A 404 15.22 -16.10 24.23
CA THR A 404 16.68 -16.25 24.30
C THR A 404 17.18 -16.37 25.76
N LYS A 405 16.61 -15.57 26.66
CA LYS A 405 16.91 -15.60 28.10
C LYS A 405 16.64 -16.99 28.67
N PHE A 406 15.43 -17.52 28.50
CA PHE A 406 15.04 -18.80 29.08
C PHE A 406 15.67 -20.00 28.37
N GLU A 407 15.96 -19.93 27.07
CA GLU A 407 16.72 -20.98 26.38
C GLU A 407 18.12 -21.16 27.00
N LYS A 408 18.79 -20.05 27.34
CA LYS A 408 20.09 -20.07 28.01
C LYS A 408 19.98 -20.67 29.42
N GLU A 409 18.98 -20.27 30.20
CA GLU A 409 18.75 -20.81 31.54
C GLU A 409 18.44 -22.31 31.52
N ILE A 410 17.57 -22.76 30.63
CA ILE A 410 17.23 -24.19 30.47
C ILE A 410 18.45 -24.98 30.02
N LYS A 411 19.29 -24.43 29.14
CA LYS A 411 20.53 -25.08 28.69
C LYS A 411 21.52 -25.27 29.84
N ASN A 412 21.60 -24.33 30.79
CA ASN A 412 22.47 -24.46 31.95
C ASN A 412 21.98 -25.50 32.97
N VAL A 413 20.70 -25.84 32.95
CA VAL A 413 20.12 -26.90 33.78
C VAL A 413 20.24 -28.28 33.12
N LYS A 414 20.27 -28.36 31.78
CA LYS A 414 20.45 -29.61 31.01
C LYS A 414 21.89 -30.09 31.02
#